data_AF-A0A7D7ZVV1-F1
#
_entry.id   AF-A0A7D7ZVV1-F1
#
_cell.length_a   1.000
_cell.length_b   1.000
_cell.length_c   1.000
_cell.angle_alpha   90.00
_cell.angle_beta   90.00
_cell.angle_gamma   90.00
#
_symmetry.space_group_name_H-M   'P 1'
#
loop_
_entity.id
_entity.type
_entity.pdbx_description
1 polymer ?
#
loop_
_entity_poly.entity_id
_entity_poly.type
_entity_poly.pdbx_seq_one_letter_code
_entity_poly.pdbx_strand_id
1 'polypeptide(L)'
;MWQKDKGSGKWNKVTKLKKREEPQVLFIERCMELLKDGGKMAMVLPSGILGNERESYLREYILNKGNLFVIVELPFETFSPNVTINTSVLFIKKGKLNKNKELFISINEYCGHDKKGRSIKQDDIPNVAKFFHSKESNENNFFINSSMLEHSFIAKRYLQKYVDNINKLEKSKYPIVALGSLIKTVHNGANIDDSSIYVKENEGVPYILVKSITKEGINFENLKHIRKDLITHKDVIKNRVSEKTIVMTRAGNAGISSNIPPDLVNGIASSFLINIHADLKKVNQYYLVV
;
A
#
# COMPACT_ATOMS: atom_id res chain seq x y z
N MET A 1 -11.83 -3.37 22.17
CA MET A 1 -11.82 -3.01 20.73
C MET A 1 -10.80 -1.88 20.56
N TRP A 2 -10.24 -1.67 19.37
CA TRP A 2 -9.40 -0.50 19.09
C TRP A 2 -10.23 0.56 18.36
N GLN A 3 -10.13 1.82 18.80
CA GLN A 3 -10.79 2.96 18.17
C GLN A 3 -9.77 4.05 17.89
N LYS A 4 -9.75 4.56 16.65
CA LYS A 4 -8.89 5.66 16.24
C LYS A 4 -9.49 6.97 16.73
N ASP A 5 -8.72 7.72 17.48
CA ASP A 5 -9.08 9.08 17.85
C ASP A 5 -8.96 9.99 16.62
N LYS A 6 -10.03 10.72 16.28
CA LYS A 6 -10.10 11.52 15.05
C LYS A 6 -9.22 12.77 15.10
N GLY A 7 -8.90 13.30 16.28
CA GLY A 7 -8.08 14.49 16.45
C GLY A 7 -6.58 14.19 16.42
N SER A 8 -6.16 13.20 17.22
CA SER A 8 -4.75 12.81 17.38
C SER A 8 -4.27 11.73 16.41
N GLY A 9 -5.20 11.00 15.78
CA GLY A 9 -4.88 9.89 14.87
C GLY A 9 -4.38 8.62 15.58
N LYS A 10 -4.28 8.61 16.91
CA LYS A 10 -3.79 7.48 17.71
C LYS A 10 -4.88 6.43 17.94
N TRP A 11 -4.47 5.17 18.09
CA TRP A 11 -5.38 4.09 18.43
C TRP A 11 -5.46 3.86 19.94
N ASN A 12 -6.68 3.87 20.47
CA ASN A 12 -6.95 3.60 21.88
C ASN A 12 -7.72 2.29 22.06
N LYS A 13 -7.34 1.50 23.07
CA LYS A 13 -8.07 0.29 23.45
C LYS A 13 -9.29 0.71 24.27
N VAL A 14 -10.48 0.51 23.72
CA VAL A 14 -11.76 0.75 24.41
C VAL A 14 -12.25 -0.51 25.12
N THR A 15 -12.96 -0.30 26.24
CA THR A 15 -13.51 -1.35 27.12
C THR A 15 -14.55 -2.23 26.42
N LYS A 16 -15.21 -1.71 25.39
CA LYS A 16 -16.14 -2.49 24.56
C LYS A 16 -15.40 -3.64 23.86
N LEU A 17 -15.80 -4.87 24.17
CA LEU A 17 -15.28 -6.07 23.53
C LEU A 17 -15.93 -6.24 22.15
N LYS A 18 -15.16 -6.72 21.17
CA LYS A 18 -15.73 -7.19 19.91
C LYS A 18 -16.32 -8.58 20.15
N LYS A 19 -17.48 -8.86 19.55
CA LYS A 19 -18.09 -10.20 19.59
C LYS A 19 -17.29 -11.24 18.79
N ARG A 20 -16.56 -10.80 17.77
CA ARG A 20 -15.70 -11.62 16.91
C ARG A 20 -14.45 -10.83 16.55
N GLU A 21 -13.32 -11.52 16.45
CA GLU A 21 -12.06 -10.95 15.98
C GLU A 21 -11.34 -12.02 15.15
N GLU A 22 -10.52 -11.57 14.20
CA GLU A 22 -9.74 -12.48 13.38
C GLU A 22 -8.66 -13.18 14.25
N PRO A 23 -8.50 -14.52 14.18
CA PRO A 23 -7.57 -15.26 15.04
C PRO A 23 -6.13 -14.73 15.02
N GLN A 24 -5.66 -14.24 13.87
CA GLN A 24 -4.34 -13.64 13.70
C GLN A 24 -4.11 -12.41 14.59
N VAL A 25 -5.14 -11.58 14.80
CA VAL A 25 -5.08 -10.42 15.71
C VAL A 25 -4.85 -10.90 17.14
N LEU A 26 -5.65 -11.89 17.57
CA LEU A 26 -5.56 -12.46 18.91
C LEU A 26 -4.22 -13.16 19.15
N PHE A 27 -3.69 -13.84 18.13
CA PHE A 27 -2.39 -14.52 18.21
C PHE A 27 -1.26 -13.50 18.43
N ILE A 28 -1.24 -12.40 17.68
CA ILE A 28 -0.25 -11.32 17.84
C ILE A 28 -0.32 -10.73 19.25
N GLU A 29 -1.52 -10.36 19.70
CA GLU A 29 -1.71 -9.77 21.04
C GLU A 29 -1.25 -10.75 22.13
N ARG A 30 -1.65 -12.02 22.02
CA ARG A 30 -1.35 -13.05 23.02
C ARG A 30 0.13 -13.40 23.09
N CYS A 31 0.81 -13.55 21.95
CA CYS A 31 2.25 -13.82 21.94
C CYS A 31 3.04 -12.67 22.60
N MET A 32 2.66 -11.42 22.34
CA MET A 32 3.25 -10.24 22.98
C MET A 32 3.01 -10.20 24.50
N GLU A 33 1.85 -10.65 24.96
CA GLU A 33 1.55 -10.77 26.40
C GLU A 33 2.40 -11.86 27.07
N LEU A 34 2.52 -13.03 26.43
CA LEU A 34 3.24 -14.19 26.96
C LEU A 34 4.76 -14.03 27.00
N LEU A 35 5.33 -13.18 26.14
CA LEU A 35 6.74 -12.82 26.19
C LEU A 35 7.09 -12.26 27.57
N LYS A 36 8.17 -12.75 28.20
CA LYS A 36 8.78 -12.05 29.34
C LYS A 36 9.43 -10.74 28.88
N ASP A 37 9.61 -9.78 29.79
CA ASP A 37 10.32 -8.54 29.47
C ASP A 37 11.74 -8.84 29.00
N GLY A 38 12.18 -8.17 27.92
CA GLY A 38 13.43 -8.46 27.23
C GLY A 38 13.43 -9.73 26.37
N GLY A 39 12.39 -10.56 26.44
CA GLY A 39 12.18 -11.73 25.59
C GLY A 39 12.07 -11.34 24.11
N LYS A 40 12.41 -12.28 23.23
CA LYS A 40 12.38 -12.10 21.77
C LYS A 40 11.38 -13.05 21.13
N MET A 41 10.77 -12.60 20.04
CA MET A 41 9.86 -13.39 19.21
C MET A 41 10.15 -13.13 17.74
N ALA A 42 10.03 -14.18 16.93
CA ALA A 42 9.95 -14.10 15.48
C ALA A 42 8.54 -14.53 15.05
N MET A 43 7.93 -13.84 14.09
CA MET A 43 6.58 -14.17 13.62
C MET A 43 6.46 -13.93 12.12
N VAL A 44 5.95 -14.94 11.40
CA VAL A 44 5.58 -14.80 10.00
C VAL A 44 4.19 -14.18 9.92
N LEU A 45 4.06 -13.06 9.21
CA LEU A 45 2.81 -12.35 9.03
C LEU A 45 2.54 -12.02 7.55
N PRO A 46 1.28 -12.09 7.10
CA PRO A 46 0.90 -11.65 5.75
C PRO A 46 1.00 -10.14 5.60
N SER A 47 1.31 -9.69 4.39
CA SER A 47 1.49 -8.27 4.05
C SER A 47 0.29 -7.39 4.40
N GLY A 48 -0.92 -7.94 4.41
CA GLY A 48 -2.13 -7.23 4.84
C GLY A 48 -2.01 -6.65 6.25
N ILE A 49 -1.55 -7.45 7.22
CA ILE A 49 -1.32 -6.98 8.61
C ILE A 49 -0.19 -5.95 8.66
N LEU A 50 0.80 -6.09 7.79
CA LEU A 50 2.01 -5.26 7.77
C LEU A 50 1.78 -3.89 7.11
N GLY A 51 0.82 -3.75 6.20
CA GLY A 51 0.65 -2.53 5.39
C GLY A 51 -0.73 -1.87 5.47
N ASN A 52 -1.81 -2.63 5.63
CA ASN A 52 -3.15 -2.08 5.48
C ASN A 52 -3.52 -1.11 6.61
N GLU A 53 -4.36 -0.11 6.29
CA GLU A 53 -4.81 0.89 7.27
C GLU A 53 -5.70 0.29 8.35
N ARG A 54 -6.55 -0.70 8.00
CA ARG A 54 -7.49 -1.34 8.93
C ARG A 54 -6.75 -2.02 10.09
N GLU A 55 -5.57 -2.60 9.82
CA GLU A 55 -4.72 -3.29 10.79
C GLU A 55 -3.63 -2.38 11.39
N SER A 56 -3.64 -1.07 11.11
CA SER A 56 -2.61 -0.14 11.64
C SER A 56 -2.51 -0.13 13.17
N TYR A 57 -3.62 -0.36 13.87
CA TYR A 57 -3.64 -0.46 15.34
C TYR A 57 -2.77 -1.61 15.87
N LEU A 58 -2.65 -2.73 15.13
CA LEU A 58 -1.80 -3.85 15.53
C LEU A 58 -0.33 -3.47 15.48
N ARG A 59 0.07 -2.72 14.46
CA ARG A 59 1.45 -2.24 14.32
C ARG A 59 1.79 -1.23 15.39
N GLU A 60 0.87 -0.33 15.71
CA GLU A 60 1.01 0.57 16.86
C GLU A 60 1.11 -0.21 18.18
N TYR A 61 0.28 -1.24 18.38
CA TYR A 61 0.35 -2.12 19.55
C TYR A 61 1.72 -2.81 19.69
N ILE A 62 2.25 -3.37 18.59
CA ILE A 62 3.58 -4.00 18.56
C ILE A 62 4.67 -3.00 18.97
N LEU A 63 4.71 -1.81 18.37
CA LEU A 63 5.70 -0.76 18.68
C LEU A 63 5.55 -0.18 20.09
N ASN A 64 4.35 -0.25 20.65
CA ASN A 64 4.08 0.19 22.02
C ASN A 64 4.48 -0.86 23.06
N LYS A 65 4.51 -2.15 22.72
CA LYS A 65 4.83 -3.23 23.67
C LYS A 65 6.26 -3.74 23.53
N GLY A 66 6.90 -3.53 22.39
CA GLY A 66 8.26 -3.98 22.15
C GLY A 66 8.98 -3.15 21.11
N ASN A 67 10.20 -3.60 20.83
CA ASN A 67 11.10 -3.03 19.86
C ASN A 67 11.17 -3.97 18.65
N LEU A 68 10.65 -3.52 17.51
CA LEU A 68 10.84 -4.19 16.22
C LEU A 68 12.27 -3.89 15.74
N PHE A 69 13.08 -4.92 15.51
CA PHE A 69 14.50 -4.74 15.17
C PHE A 69 14.96 -5.49 13.93
N VAL A 70 14.15 -6.41 13.38
CA VAL A 70 14.34 -6.97 12.03
C VAL A 70 13.01 -7.14 11.31
N ILE A 71 12.99 -6.81 10.02
CA ILE A 71 11.95 -7.21 9.06
C ILE A 71 12.63 -8.02 7.95
N VAL A 72 12.16 -9.24 7.70
CA VAL A 72 12.59 -10.08 6.58
C VAL A 72 11.41 -10.28 5.64
N GLU A 73 11.36 -9.57 4.51
CA GLU A 73 10.38 -9.84 3.46
C GLU A 73 10.76 -11.14 2.75
N LEU A 74 9.84 -12.09 2.75
CA LEU A 74 10.02 -13.41 2.16
C LEU A 74 9.60 -13.39 0.68
N PRO A 75 10.22 -14.22 -0.17
CA PRO A 75 9.75 -14.44 -1.53
C PRO A 75 8.29 -14.89 -1.54
N PHE A 76 7.55 -14.52 -2.59
CA PHE A 76 6.15 -14.90 -2.74
C PHE A 76 5.96 -16.42 -2.79
N GLU A 77 7.00 -17.12 -3.27
CA GLU A 77 7.09 -18.55 -3.43
C GLU A 77 7.24 -19.29 -2.10
N THR A 78 7.65 -18.65 -0.98
CA THR A 78 8.08 -19.37 0.24
C THR A 78 7.07 -20.37 0.81
N PHE A 79 5.76 -20.10 0.70
CA PHE A 79 4.72 -21.02 1.15
C PHE A 79 3.93 -21.66 -0.01
N SER A 80 4.39 -21.45 -1.24
CA SER A 80 3.86 -22.11 -2.43
C SER A 80 4.23 -23.60 -2.43
N PRO A 81 3.42 -24.47 -3.07
CA PRO A 81 2.22 -24.16 -3.85
C PRO A 81 0.95 -23.95 -3.01
N ASN A 82 1.01 -24.18 -1.69
CA ASN A 82 -0.17 -24.25 -0.85
C ASN A 82 -0.74 -22.86 -0.51
N VAL A 83 0.12 -21.87 -0.35
CA VAL A 83 -0.24 -20.52 0.07
C VAL A 83 0.43 -19.50 -0.84
N THR A 84 -0.36 -18.55 -1.33
CA THR A 84 0.02 -17.61 -2.39
C THR A 84 -0.22 -16.18 -1.92
N ILE A 85 0.45 -15.80 -0.82
CA ILE A 85 0.36 -14.47 -0.21
C ILE A 85 1.77 -13.95 0.11
N ASN A 86 1.97 -12.65 -0.03
CA ASN A 86 3.22 -12.01 0.42
C ASN A 86 3.31 -12.07 1.96
N THR A 87 4.44 -12.51 2.47
CA THR A 87 4.69 -12.65 3.92
C THR A 87 6.01 -12.02 4.33
N SER A 88 6.14 -11.66 5.59
CA SER A 88 7.42 -11.26 6.17
C SER A 88 7.58 -11.82 7.57
N VAL A 89 8.83 -12.03 7.99
CA VAL A 89 9.17 -12.39 9.37
C VAL A 89 9.53 -11.12 10.13
N LEU A 90 8.81 -10.86 11.23
CA LEU A 90 9.13 -9.78 12.15
C LEU A 90 9.90 -10.33 13.35
N PHE A 91 11.00 -9.68 13.73
CA PHE A 91 11.69 -9.97 14.98
C PHE A 91 11.50 -8.83 15.97
N ILE A 92 10.89 -9.15 17.11
CA ILE A 92 10.44 -8.20 18.13
C ILE A 92 11.06 -8.58 19.47
N LYS A 93 11.56 -7.60 20.21
CA LYS A 93 12.00 -7.76 21.61
C LYS A 93 11.03 -7.03 22.53
N LYS A 94 10.43 -7.69 23.51
CA LYS A 94 9.48 -7.07 24.46
C LYS A 94 10.19 -6.07 25.37
N GLY A 95 9.52 -4.95 25.65
CA GLY A 95 10.01 -3.90 26.54
C GLY A 95 10.38 -2.61 25.79
N LYS A 96 10.22 -1.48 26.48
CA LYS A 96 10.42 -0.12 25.93
C LYS A 96 11.81 0.48 26.18
N LEU A 97 12.61 -0.13 27.05
CA LEU A 97 13.77 0.50 27.70
C LEU A 97 14.92 0.83 26.74
N ASN A 98 14.99 0.23 25.55
CA ASN A 98 15.97 0.56 24.52
C ASN A 98 15.33 0.34 23.15
N LYS A 99 14.54 1.30 22.66
CA LYS A 99 14.17 1.29 21.23
C LYS A 99 15.49 1.28 20.46
N ASN A 100 15.78 0.21 19.71
CA ASN A 100 16.96 0.19 18.87
C ASN A 100 16.83 1.38 17.94
N LYS A 101 17.89 2.20 17.85
CA LYS A 101 17.95 3.25 16.85
C LYS A 101 17.95 2.66 15.44
N GLU A 102 18.40 1.41 15.29
CA GLU A 102 18.51 0.73 14.01
C GLU A 102 17.49 -0.41 13.86
N LEU A 103 16.88 -0.47 12.69
CA LEU A 103 16.05 -1.56 12.21
C LEU A 103 16.76 -2.21 11.01
N PHE A 104 17.00 -3.52 11.07
CA PHE A 104 17.49 -4.26 9.91
C PHE A 104 16.32 -4.66 9.00
N ILE A 105 16.51 -4.49 7.70
CA ILE A 105 15.55 -4.87 6.68
C ILE A 105 16.26 -5.77 5.67
N SER A 106 15.64 -6.91 5.38
CA SER A 106 16.08 -7.84 4.35
C SER A 106 14.92 -8.12 3.39
N ILE A 107 15.15 -7.97 2.10
CA ILE A 107 14.18 -8.23 1.03
C ILE A 107 14.75 -9.38 0.20
N ASN A 108 14.04 -10.52 0.19
CA ASN A 108 14.52 -11.74 -0.41
C ASN A 108 13.70 -12.03 -1.68
N GLU A 109 14.38 -12.44 -2.75
CA GLU A 109 13.78 -12.77 -4.04
C GLU A 109 13.64 -14.28 -4.24
N TYR A 110 14.55 -15.06 -3.65
CA TYR A 110 14.59 -16.52 -3.82
C TYR A 110 14.59 -17.27 -2.49
N CYS A 111 13.88 -18.40 -2.45
CA CYS A 111 13.75 -19.26 -1.27
C CYS A 111 14.07 -20.74 -1.57
N GLY A 112 14.93 -21.01 -2.56
CA GLY A 112 15.34 -22.38 -2.90
C GLY A 112 14.29 -23.20 -3.66
N HIS A 113 13.10 -22.65 -3.97
CA HIS A 113 12.12 -23.28 -4.85
C HIS A 113 11.25 -22.28 -5.62
N ASP A 114 10.56 -22.76 -6.65
CA ASP A 114 9.61 -21.99 -7.45
C ASP A 114 8.15 -22.10 -6.93
N LYS A 115 7.21 -21.43 -7.61
CA LYS A 115 5.77 -21.44 -7.30
C LYS A 115 5.12 -22.83 -7.32
N LYS A 116 5.74 -23.81 -7.98
CA LYS A 116 5.26 -25.20 -8.05
C LYS A 116 5.92 -26.08 -6.99
N GLY A 117 6.80 -25.51 -6.15
CA GLY A 117 7.57 -26.25 -5.15
C GLY A 117 8.79 -26.98 -5.72
N ARG A 118 9.20 -26.70 -6.96
CA ARG A 118 10.39 -27.32 -7.57
C ARG A 118 11.63 -26.59 -7.10
N SER A 119 12.65 -27.33 -6.66
CA SER A 119 13.89 -26.73 -6.18
C SER A 119 14.61 -25.89 -7.24
N ILE A 120 15.17 -24.76 -6.81
CA ILE A 120 16.06 -23.89 -7.59
C ILE A 120 17.36 -23.69 -6.81
N LYS A 121 18.43 -23.23 -7.47
CA LYS A 121 19.73 -23.05 -6.82
C LYS A 121 19.80 -21.81 -5.93
N GLN A 122 19.01 -20.78 -6.25
CA GLN A 122 19.02 -19.50 -5.57
C GLN A 122 18.22 -19.58 -4.27
N ASP A 123 18.82 -19.11 -3.18
CA ASP A 123 18.16 -18.98 -1.89
C ASP A 123 18.84 -17.85 -1.08
N ASP A 124 18.09 -16.79 -0.82
CA ASP A 124 18.60 -15.59 -0.14
C ASP A 124 18.48 -15.73 1.38
N ILE A 125 17.49 -16.50 1.85
CA ILE A 125 17.09 -16.60 3.25
C ILE A 125 18.24 -17.05 4.18
N PRO A 126 19.09 -18.05 3.80
CA PRO A 126 20.21 -18.48 4.64
C PRO A 126 21.23 -17.36 4.94
N ASN A 127 21.33 -16.34 4.07
CA ASN A 127 22.31 -15.26 4.22
C ASN A 127 21.83 -14.11 5.11
N VAL A 128 20.53 -14.05 5.44
CA VAL A 128 19.93 -12.95 6.22
C VAL A 128 20.62 -12.76 7.56
N ALA A 129 20.88 -13.86 8.27
CA ALA A 129 21.56 -13.82 9.58
C ALA A 129 23.00 -13.31 9.45
N LYS A 130 23.70 -13.69 8.37
CA LYS A 130 25.07 -13.23 8.10
C LYS A 130 25.10 -11.70 7.97
N PHE A 131 24.25 -11.11 7.12
CA PHE A 131 24.17 -9.66 6.94
C PHE A 131 23.78 -8.93 8.24
N PHE A 132 22.82 -9.48 8.99
CA PHE A 132 22.41 -8.88 10.26
C PHE A 132 23.58 -8.81 11.26
N HIS A 133 24.36 -9.89 11.37
CA HIS A 133 25.48 -10.00 12.32
C HIS A 133 26.73 -9.26 11.86
N SER A 134 27.07 -9.29 10.56
CA SER A 134 28.22 -8.58 10.02
C SER A 134 28.01 -7.07 9.93
N LYS A 135 26.76 -6.60 10.02
CA LYS A 135 26.35 -5.21 9.78
C LYS A 135 26.68 -4.70 8.37
N GLU A 136 26.95 -5.61 7.44
CA GLU A 136 27.12 -5.27 6.02
C GLU A 136 25.78 -4.86 5.41
N SER A 137 25.82 -4.03 4.37
CA SER A 137 24.62 -3.59 3.64
C SER A 137 24.81 -3.70 2.14
N ASN A 138 23.72 -3.99 1.45
CA ASN A 138 23.59 -3.95 -0.01
C ASN A 138 22.18 -3.45 -0.38
N GLU A 139 21.80 -3.58 -1.65
CA GLU A 139 20.49 -3.11 -2.15
C GLU A 139 19.28 -3.74 -1.44
N ASN A 140 19.42 -4.97 -0.96
CA ASN A 140 18.34 -5.79 -0.41
C ASN A 140 18.45 -6.06 1.09
N ASN A 141 19.61 -5.78 1.70
CA ASN A 141 19.89 -5.98 3.12
C ASN A 141 20.51 -4.70 3.66
N PHE A 142 19.82 -3.97 4.52
CA PHE A 142 20.27 -2.66 4.98
C PHE A 142 19.67 -2.29 6.34
N PHE A 143 20.25 -1.26 6.96
CA PHE A 143 19.78 -0.72 8.23
C PHE A 143 19.16 0.65 8.01
N ILE A 144 18.02 0.90 8.65
CA ILE A 144 17.41 2.23 8.71
C ILE A 144 17.32 2.71 10.14
N ASN A 145 17.16 4.02 10.33
CA ASN A 145 16.76 4.53 11.63
C ASN A 145 15.31 4.10 11.93
N SER A 146 15.05 3.54 13.11
CA SER A 146 13.69 3.11 13.51
C SER A 146 12.69 4.27 13.57
N SER A 147 13.15 5.53 13.66
CA SER A 147 12.30 6.71 13.53
C SER A 147 11.67 6.87 12.14
N MET A 148 12.23 6.22 11.11
CA MET A 148 11.69 6.25 9.74
C MET A 148 10.46 5.35 9.57
N LEU A 149 10.10 4.52 10.56
CA LEU A 149 8.93 3.64 10.48
C LEU A 149 7.60 4.42 10.48
N GLU A 150 7.07 4.72 9.29
CA GLU A 150 5.77 5.37 9.04
C GLU A 150 4.52 4.50 9.36
N HIS A 151 4.49 3.77 10.49
CA HIS A 151 3.36 2.87 10.84
C HIS A 151 3.04 1.80 9.77
N SER A 152 4.00 1.42 8.95
CA SER A 152 3.93 0.30 8.01
C SER A 152 5.15 -0.59 8.24
N PHE A 153 4.99 -1.90 8.13
CA PHE A 153 6.09 -2.87 8.26
C PHE A 153 6.42 -3.54 6.91
N ILE A 154 5.95 -2.96 5.80
CA ILE A 154 6.33 -3.38 4.45
C ILE A 154 7.77 -2.97 4.16
N ALA A 155 8.68 -3.95 4.06
CA ALA A 155 10.12 -3.72 3.89
C ALA A 155 10.44 -2.86 2.66
N LYS A 156 9.82 -3.15 1.51
CA LYS A 156 10.01 -2.38 0.27
C LYS A 156 9.76 -0.87 0.38
N ARG A 157 8.98 -0.39 1.35
CA ARG A 157 8.79 1.06 1.58
C ARG A 157 10.06 1.78 2.05
N TYR A 158 11.01 1.01 2.57
CA TYR A 158 12.22 1.52 3.20
C TYR A 158 13.48 1.30 2.36
N LEU A 159 13.34 0.86 1.11
CA LEU A 159 14.47 0.74 0.18
C LEU A 159 15.32 2.01 0.22
N GLN A 160 16.64 1.85 0.24
CA GLN A 160 17.57 2.95 0.43
C GLN A 160 17.36 4.08 -0.60
N LYS A 161 17.01 3.74 -1.85
CA LYS A 161 16.66 4.74 -2.88
C LYS A 161 15.52 5.69 -2.47
N TYR A 162 14.54 5.22 -1.71
CA TYR A 162 13.43 6.06 -1.23
C TYR A 162 13.87 6.92 -0.05
N VAL A 163 14.68 6.36 0.86
CA VAL A 163 15.30 7.11 1.95
C VAL A 163 16.18 8.24 1.39
N ASP A 164 16.99 7.94 0.39
CA ASP A 164 17.84 8.94 -0.29
C ASP A 164 17.01 10.02 -0.97
N ASN A 165 15.88 9.66 -1.59
CA ASN A 165 14.97 10.63 -2.17
C ASN A 165 14.35 11.54 -1.11
N ILE A 166 13.96 11.01 0.06
CA ILE A 166 13.46 11.82 1.18
C ILE A 166 14.55 12.79 1.66
N ASN A 167 15.78 12.30 1.87
CA ASN A 167 16.90 13.13 2.28
C ASN A 167 17.23 14.25 1.26
N LYS A 168 17.07 13.96 -0.05
CA LYS A 168 17.21 14.98 -1.11
C LYS A 168 16.08 16.00 -1.05
N LEU A 169 14.84 15.56 -0.82
CA LEU A 169 13.70 16.44 -0.66
C LEU A 169 13.91 17.38 0.53
N GLU A 170 14.31 16.87 1.71
CA GLU A 170 14.56 17.70 2.90
C GLU A 170 15.60 18.81 2.70
N LYS A 171 16.57 18.59 1.80
CA LYS A 171 17.59 19.57 1.42
C LYS A 171 17.18 20.47 0.26
N SER A 172 15.97 20.32 -0.26
CA SER A 172 15.45 21.10 -1.37
C SER A 172 15.41 22.58 -1.00
N LYS A 173 15.82 23.43 -1.95
CA LYS A 173 15.65 24.89 -1.86
C LYS A 173 14.20 25.34 -2.09
N TYR A 174 13.35 24.43 -2.56
CA TYR A 174 11.95 24.71 -2.85
C TYR A 174 11.05 24.19 -1.73
N PRO A 175 9.91 24.86 -1.47
CA PRO A 175 8.92 24.37 -0.53
C PRO A 175 8.45 22.96 -0.88
N ILE A 176 8.45 22.08 0.13
CA ILE A 176 7.95 20.72 0.01
C ILE A 176 6.54 20.69 0.59
N VAL A 177 5.60 20.13 -0.16
CA VAL A 177 4.22 19.96 0.29
C VAL A 177 3.81 18.51 0.11
N ALA A 178 3.09 17.96 1.09
CA ALA A 178 2.50 16.63 0.94
C ALA A 178 1.44 16.67 -0.15
N LEU A 179 1.47 15.71 -1.09
CA LEU A 179 0.48 15.62 -2.16
C LEU A 179 -0.94 15.66 -1.61
N GLY A 180 -1.21 14.95 -0.50
CA GLY A 180 -2.53 14.97 0.15
C GLY A 180 -3.04 16.35 0.56
N SER A 181 -2.15 17.32 0.83
CA SER A 181 -2.55 18.71 1.14
C SER A 181 -3.05 19.50 -0.08
N LEU A 182 -2.72 19.02 -1.27
CA LEU A 182 -3.12 19.55 -2.57
C LEU A 182 -4.36 18.84 -3.13
N ILE A 183 -4.82 17.74 -2.53
CA ILE A 183 -5.95 16.95 -3.01
C ILE A 183 -7.19 17.24 -2.17
N LYS A 184 -8.32 17.54 -2.82
CA LYS A 184 -9.63 17.72 -2.16
C LYS A 184 -10.29 16.38 -1.86
N THR A 185 -10.30 15.50 -2.86
CA THR A 185 -10.94 14.19 -2.75
C THR A 185 -10.19 13.17 -3.59
N VAL A 186 -10.12 11.95 -3.08
CA VAL A 186 -9.62 10.77 -3.78
C VAL A 186 -10.61 9.63 -3.56
N HIS A 187 -11.00 8.93 -4.63
CA HIS A 187 -11.91 7.80 -4.53
C HIS A 187 -11.75 6.85 -5.72
N ASN A 188 -12.09 5.58 -5.53
CA ASN A 188 -12.11 4.61 -6.63
C ASN A 188 -13.26 4.91 -7.60
N GLY A 189 -13.07 4.55 -8.87
CA GLY A 189 -14.09 4.64 -9.92
C GLY A 189 -15.30 3.73 -9.71
N ALA A 190 -16.24 3.77 -10.67
CA ALA A 190 -17.51 3.08 -10.60
C ALA A 190 -17.35 1.57 -10.63
N ASN A 191 -17.93 0.89 -9.63
CA ASN A 191 -18.10 -0.54 -9.66
C ASN A 191 -19.51 -0.87 -10.14
N ILE A 192 -19.62 -1.43 -11.34
CA ILE A 192 -20.89 -1.81 -11.95
C ILE A 192 -20.86 -3.33 -12.09
N ASP A 193 -21.67 -4.00 -11.28
CA ASP A 193 -21.74 -5.46 -11.21
C ASP A 193 -22.72 -6.02 -12.25
N ASP A 194 -22.45 -5.71 -13.51
CA ASP A 194 -23.22 -6.18 -14.67
C ASP A 194 -22.29 -6.25 -15.88
N SER A 195 -22.13 -7.44 -16.47
CA SER A 195 -21.28 -7.64 -17.64
C SER A 195 -21.96 -7.22 -18.95
N SER A 196 -23.29 -7.04 -18.95
CA SER A 196 -24.10 -6.67 -20.11
C SER A 196 -24.14 -5.16 -20.39
N ILE A 197 -23.41 -4.36 -19.59
CA ILE A 197 -23.47 -2.89 -19.61
C ILE A 197 -22.92 -2.27 -20.88
N TYR A 198 -22.11 -3.00 -21.64
CA TYR A 198 -21.39 -2.46 -22.78
C TYR A 198 -22.28 -2.34 -24.02
N VAL A 199 -22.20 -1.19 -24.68
CA VAL A 199 -22.89 -0.87 -25.94
C VAL A 199 -21.93 -0.29 -26.96
N LYS A 200 -22.42 -0.05 -28.19
CA LYS A 200 -21.65 0.65 -29.22
C LYS A 200 -21.41 2.10 -28.82
N GLU A 201 -20.37 2.71 -29.40
CA GLU A 201 -19.90 4.06 -29.07
C GLU A 201 -20.98 5.14 -29.17
N ASN A 202 -21.76 5.11 -30.25
CA ASN A 202 -22.86 6.04 -30.49
C ASN A 202 -24.10 5.82 -29.58
N GLU A 203 -24.16 4.70 -28.87
CA GLU A 203 -25.33 4.28 -28.08
C GLU A 203 -25.15 4.54 -26.57
N GLY A 204 -23.93 4.80 -26.12
CA GLY A 204 -23.59 4.82 -24.69
C GLY A 204 -22.86 6.09 -24.20
N VAL A 205 -22.42 6.01 -22.96
CA VAL A 205 -21.54 7.01 -22.33
C VAL A 205 -20.12 6.43 -22.23
N PRO A 206 -19.07 7.22 -22.51
CA PRO A 206 -17.69 6.75 -22.39
C PRO A 206 -17.40 6.17 -21.00
N TYR A 207 -16.81 4.97 -20.99
CA TYR A 207 -16.39 4.24 -19.81
C TYR A 207 -14.88 3.99 -19.90
N ILE A 208 -14.15 4.67 -19.04
CA ILE A 208 -12.70 4.76 -19.07
C ILE A 208 -12.13 3.57 -18.31
N LEU A 209 -11.46 2.69 -19.04
CA LEU A 209 -10.82 1.49 -18.49
C LEU A 209 -9.34 1.78 -18.15
N VAL A 210 -8.76 0.93 -17.30
CA VAL A 210 -7.31 0.98 -16.99
C VAL A 210 -6.46 0.96 -18.26
N LYS A 211 -6.83 0.12 -19.23
CA LYS A 211 -6.11 0.00 -20.51
C LYS A 211 -6.19 1.25 -21.39
N SER A 212 -7.12 2.17 -21.10
CA SER A 212 -7.23 3.45 -21.81
C SER A 212 -6.22 4.45 -21.30
N ILE A 213 -5.63 4.26 -20.11
CA ILE A 213 -4.68 5.20 -19.52
C ILE A 213 -3.26 4.79 -19.93
N THR A 214 -2.58 5.65 -20.67
CA THR A 214 -1.19 5.48 -21.12
C THR A 214 -0.32 6.62 -20.60
N LYS A 215 1.00 6.57 -20.85
CA LYS A 215 1.92 7.66 -20.46
C LYS A 215 1.72 8.91 -21.31
N GLU A 216 1.19 8.74 -22.51
CA GLU A 216 0.95 9.80 -23.48
C GLU A 216 -0.43 10.47 -23.28
N GLY A 217 -1.32 9.86 -22.49
CA GLY A 217 -2.66 10.38 -22.23
C GLY A 217 -3.71 9.27 -22.17
N ILE A 218 -4.95 9.63 -22.54
CA ILE A 218 -6.03 8.65 -22.67
C ILE A 218 -6.11 8.20 -24.12
N ASN A 219 -5.95 6.90 -24.37
CA ASN A 219 -6.17 6.29 -25.68
C ASN A 219 -7.67 6.00 -25.87
N PHE A 220 -8.27 6.71 -26.85
CA PHE A 220 -9.70 6.65 -27.16
C PHE A 220 -10.12 5.32 -27.80
N GLU A 221 -9.25 4.65 -28.56
CA GLU A 221 -9.54 3.35 -29.17
C GLU A 221 -9.82 2.25 -28.13
N ASN A 222 -9.28 2.43 -26.93
CA ASN A 222 -9.45 1.51 -25.82
C ASN A 222 -10.70 1.77 -24.98
N LEU A 223 -11.42 2.86 -25.22
CA LEU A 223 -12.63 3.18 -24.50
C LEU A 223 -13.71 2.12 -24.74
N LYS A 224 -14.53 1.92 -23.72
CA LYS A 224 -15.81 1.22 -23.86
C LYS A 224 -16.91 2.24 -23.64
N HIS A 225 -18.13 1.86 -23.99
CA HIS A 225 -19.31 2.68 -23.77
C HIS A 225 -20.33 1.86 -22.99
N ILE A 226 -20.95 2.49 -21.99
CA ILE A 226 -21.97 1.85 -21.16
C ILE A 226 -23.36 2.40 -21.47
N ARG A 227 -24.40 1.58 -21.29
CA ARG A 227 -25.79 1.96 -21.53
C ARG A 227 -26.18 3.27 -20.83
N LYS A 228 -27.01 4.08 -21.49
CA LYS A 228 -27.42 5.41 -20.98
C LYS A 228 -28.36 5.34 -19.76
N ASP A 229 -29.09 4.25 -19.58
CA ASP A 229 -29.95 4.03 -18.40
C ASP A 229 -29.15 3.99 -17.09
N LEU A 230 -27.87 3.59 -17.15
CA LEU A 230 -26.97 3.56 -16.00
C LEU A 230 -26.54 4.95 -15.50
N ILE A 231 -26.84 6.03 -16.21
CA ILE A 231 -26.48 7.40 -15.81
C ILE A 231 -27.11 7.78 -14.46
N THR A 232 -28.25 7.20 -14.11
CA THR A 232 -28.93 7.41 -12.82
C THR A 232 -28.38 6.53 -11.70
N HIS A 233 -27.51 5.55 -12.02
CA HIS A 233 -26.92 4.67 -11.04
C HIS A 233 -25.97 5.46 -10.11
N LYS A 234 -26.14 5.31 -8.80
CA LYS A 234 -25.43 6.10 -7.79
C LYS A 234 -23.90 6.08 -7.95
N ASP A 235 -23.33 4.90 -8.20
CA ASP A 235 -21.88 4.77 -8.40
C ASP A 235 -21.40 5.38 -9.72
N VAL A 236 -22.25 5.42 -10.74
CA VAL A 236 -21.94 6.06 -12.03
C VAL A 236 -21.94 7.58 -11.85
N ILE A 237 -22.96 8.13 -11.19
CA ILE A 237 -23.06 9.57 -10.90
C ILE A 237 -21.81 10.05 -10.14
N LYS A 238 -21.43 9.32 -9.08
CA LYS A 238 -20.29 9.68 -8.24
C LYS A 238 -18.96 9.70 -9.01
N ASN A 239 -18.81 8.82 -10.00
CA ASN A 239 -17.55 8.60 -10.71
C ASN A 239 -17.55 9.18 -12.13
N ARG A 240 -18.50 10.09 -12.39
CA ARG A 240 -18.50 10.91 -13.58
C ARG A 240 -17.32 11.86 -13.54
N VAL A 241 -16.53 11.84 -14.59
CA VAL A 241 -15.31 12.64 -14.68
C VAL A 241 -15.59 14.01 -15.29
N SER A 242 -14.76 14.97 -14.92
CA SER A 242 -14.72 16.33 -15.44
C SER A 242 -13.30 16.71 -15.81
N GLU A 243 -13.10 17.83 -16.50
CA GLU A 243 -11.75 18.36 -16.80
C GLU A 243 -10.90 18.52 -15.54
N LYS A 244 -11.51 18.73 -14.37
CA LYS A 244 -10.82 18.89 -13.08
C LYS A 244 -10.44 17.56 -12.40
N THR A 245 -10.55 16.46 -13.14
CA THR A 245 -10.31 15.12 -12.63
C THR A 245 -8.99 14.62 -13.20
N ILE A 246 -8.14 14.12 -12.32
CA ILE A 246 -7.02 13.28 -12.69
C ILE A 246 -7.48 11.84 -12.47
N VAL A 247 -7.33 10.99 -13.49
CA VAL A 247 -7.54 9.55 -13.34
C VAL A 247 -6.19 8.87 -13.20
N MET A 248 -6.11 7.88 -12.30
CA MET A 248 -4.90 7.09 -12.08
C MET A 248 -5.21 5.60 -12.05
N THR A 249 -4.37 4.78 -12.67
CA THR A 249 -4.52 3.32 -12.67
C THR A 249 -4.23 2.74 -11.28
N ARG A 250 -5.14 1.88 -10.79
CA ARG A 250 -4.98 1.16 -9.50
C ARG A 250 -4.41 -0.24 -9.66
N ALA A 251 -4.58 -0.86 -10.83
CA ALA A 251 -4.21 -2.23 -11.11
C ALA A 251 -3.59 -2.36 -12.50
N GLY A 252 -2.94 -3.50 -12.78
CA GLY A 252 -2.10 -3.66 -13.97
C GLY A 252 -0.81 -2.86 -13.82
N ASN A 253 -0.65 -1.81 -14.63
CA ASN A 253 0.42 -0.82 -14.47
C ASN A 253 -0.06 0.31 -13.55
N ALA A 254 -0.03 0.07 -12.24
CA ALA A 254 -0.50 1.03 -11.25
C ALA A 254 0.33 2.33 -11.25
N GLY A 255 -0.31 3.47 -11.01
CA GLY A 255 0.32 4.78 -10.87
C GLY A 255 0.45 5.60 -12.15
N ILE A 256 0.07 5.07 -13.32
CA ILE A 256 -0.05 5.88 -14.54
C ILE A 256 -1.25 6.80 -14.37
N SER A 257 -1.07 8.08 -14.63
CA SER A 257 -2.12 9.10 -14.46
C SER A 257 -2.34 9.90 -15.72
N SER A 258 -3.55 10.44 -15.86
CA SER A 258 -3.89 11.33 -16.98
C SER A 258 -4.95 12.35 -16.58
N ASN A 259 -4.89 13.53 -17.18
CA ASN A 259 -5.95 14.52 -17.10
C ASN A 259 -7.09 14.13 -18.05
N ILE A 260 -8.32 14.49 -17.71
CA ILE A 260 -9.47 14.27 -18.59
C ILE A 260 -9.48 15.33 -19.71
N PRO A 261 -9.44 14.93 -20.99
CA PRO A 261 -9.63 15.86 -22.09
C PRO A 261 -11.09 16.33 -22.19
N PRO A 262 -11.36 17.50 -22.82
CA PRO A 262 -12.71 18.03 -22.97
C PRO A 262 -13.72 17.02 -23.55
N ASP A 263 -13.29 16.20 -24.52
CA ASP A 263 -14.14 15.21 -25.20
C ASP A 263 -14.59 14.05 -24.29
N LEU A 264 -13.94 13.87 -23.13
CA LEU A 264 -14.28 12.83 -22.15
C LEU A 264 -14.91 13.38 -20.88
N VAL A 265 -15.18 14.68 -20.82
CA VAL A 265 -16.05 15.24 -19.78
C VAL A 265 -17.37 14.49 -19.82
N ASN A 266 -17.93 14.18 -18.64
CA ASN A 266 -19.11 13.33 -18.48
C ASN A 266 -18.90 11.82 -18.70
N GLY A 267 -17.71 11.38 -19.11
CA GLY A 267 -17.33 9.98 -19.09
C GLY A 267 -17.28 9.41 -17.66
N ILE A 268 -17.15 8.10 -17.53
CA ILE A 268 -17.20 7.39 -16.26
C ILE A 268 -15.89 6.63 -16.04
N ALA A 269 -15.20 6.89 -14.94
CA ALA A 269 -14.01 6.12 -14.58
C ALA A 269 -14.40 4.76 -13.99
N SER A 270 -13.78 3.68 -14.48
CA SER A 270 -14.03 2.31 -14.00
C SER A 270 -13.45 2.02 -12.60
N SER A 271 -13.93 0.96 -11.95
CA SER A 271 -13.55 0.55 -10.58
C SER A 271 -12.06 0.31 -10.33
N PHE A 272 -11.28 0.09 -11.39
CA PHE A 272 -9.83 -0.08 -11.34
C PHE A 272 -9.05 1.23 -11.58
N LEU A 273 -9.75 2.35 -11.72
CA LEU A 273 -9.19 3.69 -11.71
C LEU A 273 -9.43 4.38 -10.36
N ILE A 274 -8.59 5.36 -10.07
CA ILE A 274 -8.71 6.29 -8.95
C ILE A 274 -9.02 7.67 -9.53
N ASN A 275 -10.10 8.28 -9.07
CA ASN A 275 -10.44 9.67 -9.35
C ASN A 275 -9.78 10.56 -8.29
N ILE A 276 -8.96 11.50 -8.75
CA ILE A 276 -8.23 12.46 -7.92
C ILE A 276 -8.69 13.87 -8.33
N HIS A 277 -9.14 14.65 -7.35
CA HIS A 277 -9.50 16.05 -7.56
C HIS A 277 -8.55 16.95 -6.77
N ALA A 278 -7.74 17.72 -7.49
CA ALA A 278 -6.81 18.67 -6.90
C ALA A 278 -7.54 19.93 -6.40
N ASP A 279 -6.97 20.59 -5.39
CA ASP A 279 -7.34 21.95 -5.04
C ASP A 279 -6.69 22.93 -6.02
N LEU A 280 -7.46 23.29 -7.06
CA LEU A 280 -6.99 24.20 -8.11
C LEU A 280 -6.61 25.61 -7.61
N LYS A 281 -6.97 25.97 -6.37
CA LYS A 281 -6.47 27.19 -5.73
C LYS A 281 -5.01 27.09 -5.29
N LYS A 282 -4.50 25.87 -5.09
CA LYS A 282 -3.15 25.58 -4.59
C LYS A 282 -2.22 25.08 -5.69
N VAL A 283 -2.74 24.31 -6.66
CA VAL A 283 -1.92 23.68 -7.70
C VAL A 283 -2.68 23.55 -9.00
N ASN A 284 -1.99 23.76 -10.12
CA ASN A 284 -2.51 23.39 -11.41
C ASN A 284 -2.31 21.87 -11.61
N GLN A 285 -3.42 21.14 -11.82
CA GLN A 285 -3.45 19.68 -11.96
C GLN A 285 -2.54 19.14 -13.08
N TYR A 286 -2.25 19.93 -14.12
CA TYR A 286 -1.36 19.52 -15.20
C TYR A 286 0.08 19.30 -14.73
N TYR A 287 0.48 19.87 -13.58
CA TYR A 287 1.78 19.60 -12.95
C TYR A 287 1.79 18.38 -12.03
N LEU A 288 0.63 17.77 -11.76
CA LEU A 288 0.51 16.57 -10.93
C LEU A 288 0.53 15.27 -11.75
N VAL A 289 0.35 15.38 -13.06
CA VAL A 289 0.36 14.25 -13.99
C VAL A 289 1.76 14.14 -14.59
N VAL A 290 2.39 12.98 -14.36
CA VAL A 290 3.75 12.64 -14.79
C VAL A 290 3.73 11.31 -15.53
#